data_AF-A0A424YV37-F1
#
_entry.id   AF-A0A424YV37-F1
#
_cell.length_a   1.000
_cell.length_b   1.000
_cell.length_c   1.000
_cell.angle_alpha   90.00
_cell.angle_beta   90.00
_cell.angle_gamma   90.00
#
_symmetry.space_group_name_H-M   'P 1'
#
loop_
_entity.id
_entity.type
_entity.pdbx_description
1 polymer ?
#
loop_
_entity_poly.entity_id
_entity_poly.type
_entity_poly.pdbx_seq_one_letter_code
_entity_poly.pdbx_strand_id
1 'polypeptide(L)'
;MRGIDTMNQNTLKKNPIRLLGLLGFLGLLGLVTGNAGFYGYFGFFAFFAAIGKSDEMLHINLARAGYNAFIVSILGVSAAMAILAITRSLEIAALFFAGIFIAQIGTFLISFYSYEWKGDPA
;
A
#
# COMPACT_ATOMS: atom_id res chain seq x y z
N MET A 1 9.23 28.38 -32.37
CA MET A 1 9.53 27.06 -31.76
C MET A 1 8.93 27.04 -30.37
N ARG A 2 8.13 25.99 -30.09
CA ARG A 2 7.64 25.49 -28.78
C ARG A 2 6.84 26.49 -27.93
N GLY A 3 5.51 26.51 -27.91
CA GLY A 3 4.51 25.58 -28.47
C GLY A 3 4.26 24.31 -27.65
N ILE A 4 5.07 24.03 -26.61
CA ILE A 4 4.95 22.81 -25.79
C ILE A 4 4.97 23.11 -24.27
N ASP A 5 5.15 24.35 -23.82
CA ASP A 5 5.24 24.66 -22.37
C ASP A 5 3.91 25.03 -21.71
N THR A 6 2.80 24.96 -22.46
CA THR A 6 1.43 25.14 -21.96
C THR A 6 0.62 23.84 -22.06
N MET A 7 1.25 22.68 -21.86
CA MET A 7 0.48 21.51 -21.42
C MET A 7 0.04 21.73 -19.98
N ASN A 8 -1.08 22.44 -19.85
CA ASN A 8 -2.08 22.25 -18.81
C ASN A 8 -1.53 21.85 -17.43
N GLN A 9 -0.94 22.83 -16.72
CA GLN A 9 -0.66 22.73 -15.29
C GLN A 9 -1.95 22.56 -14.44
N ASN A 10 -3.15 22.60 -15.03
CA ASN A 10 -4.41 22.27 -14.32
C ASN A 10 -4.66 20.77 -14.19
N THR A 11 -3.74 19.89 -14.61
CA THR A 11 -3.72 18.48 -14.20
C THR A 11 -2.88 18.26 -12.93
N LEU A 12 -2.66 19.29 -12.11
CA LEU A 12 -2.10 19.17 -10.76
C LEU A 12 -2.81 18.05 -9.98
N LYS A 13 -2.15 16.88 -10.00
CA LYS A 13 -1.81 16.11 -8.81
C LYS A 13 -3.01 15.58 -8.02
N LYS A 14 -3.88 14.79 -8.66
CA LYS A 14 -4.68 13.83 -7.88
C LYS A 14 -3.72 12.79 -7.30
N ASN A 15 -3.43 12.87 -6.00
CA ASN A 15 -2.62 11.87 -5.31
C ASN A 15 -3.36 10.51 -5.35
N PRO A 16 -2.90 9.52 -6.14
CA PRO A 16 -3.60 8.25 -6.29
C PRO A 16 -3.62 7.44 -5.00
N ILE A 17 -2.73 7.74 -4.05
CA ILE A 17 -2.65 7.03 -2.77
C ILE A 17 -3.96 7.11 -1.96
N ARG A 18 -4.72 8.20 -2.11
CA ARG A 18 -5.99 8.38 -1.41
C ARG A 18 -7.02 7.32 -1.80
N LEU A 19 -6.87 6.72 -2.99
CA LEU A 19 -7.73 5.62 -3.43
C LEU A 19 -7.53 4.36 -2.58
N LEU A 20 -6.36 4.19 -1.97
CA LEU A 20 -6.13 3.12 -0.99
C LEU A 20 -7.08 3.26 0.21
N GLY A 21 -7.53 4.46 0.54
CA GLY A 21 -8.54 4.68 1.58
C GLY A 21 -9.87 3.98 1.30
N LEU A 22 -10.22 3.74 0.04
CA LEU A 22 -11.43 2.99 -0.33
C LEU A 22 -11.34 1.52 0.10
N LEU A 23 -10.14 0.97 0.26
CA LEU A 23 -9.97 -0.38 0.81
C LEU A 23 -10.51 -0.49 2.24
N GLY A 24 -10.64 0.63 2.96
CA GLY A 24 -11.26 0.64 4.29
C GLY A 24 -12.71 0.17 4.31
N PHE A 25 -13.44 0.31 3.19
CA PHE A 25 -14.80 -0.23 3.09
C PHE A 25 -14.83 -1.76 3.14
N LEU A 26 -13.73 -2.46 2.83
CA LEU A 26 -13.64 -3.92 3.02
C LEU A 26 -13.78 -4.31 4.50
N GLY A 27 -13.57 -3.38 5.44
CA GLY A 27 -13.84 -3.61 6.86
C GLY A 27 -15.31 -3.89 7.17
N LEU A 28 -16.24 -3.40 6.33
CA LEU A 28 -17.67 -3.72 6.46
C LEU A 28 -17.96 -5.20 6.21
N LEU A 29 -17.09 -5.92 5.50
CA LEU A 29 -17.23 -7.37 5.32
C LEU A 29 -17.12 -8.13 6.65
N GLY A 30 -16.46 -7.55 7.67
CA GLY A 30 -16.44 -8.14 9.02
C GLY A 30 -17.83 -8.26 9.64
N LEU A 31 -18.75 -7.33 9.34
CA LEU A 31 -20.13 -7.35 9.82
C LEU A 31 -20.95 -8.46 9.16
N VAL A 32 -20.71 -8.70 7.86
CA VAL A 32 -21.48 -9.68 7.07
C VAL A 32 -20.93 -11.10 7.25
N THR A 33 -19.61 -11.24 7.36
CA THR A 33 -18.92 -12.54 7.40
C THR A 33 -18.62 -13.04 8.81
N GLY A 34 -18.66 -12.16 9.82
CA GLY A 34 -18.21 -12.47 11.18
C GLY A 34 -16.68 -12.61 11.33
N ASN A 35 -15.90 -12.38 10.27
CA ASN A 35 -14.45 -12.50 10.31
C ASN A 35 -13.81 -11.18 10.77
N ALA A 36 -13.27 -11.20 11.99
CA ALA A 36 -12.63 -10.04 12.62
C ALA A 36 -11.41 -9.49 11.85
N GLY A 37 -10.76 -10.32 11.03
CA GLY A 37 -9.63 -9.89 10.20
C GLY A 37 -9.99 -8.79 9.22
N PHE A 38 -11.24 -8.74 8.75
CA PHE A 38 -11.68 -7.66 7.87
C PHE A 38 -11.65 -6.29 8.56
N TYR A 39 -11.90 -6.20 9.87
CA TYR A 39 -11.88 -4.90 10.58
C TYR A 39 -10.52 -4.20 10.52
N GLY A 40 -9.42 -4.95 10.32
CA GLY A 40 -8.10 -4.37 10.07
C GLY A 40 -8.05 -3.47 8.83
N TYR A 41 -8.93 -3.70 7.84
CA TYR A 41 -9.02 -2.85 6.65
C TYR A 41 -9.46 -1.42 6.99
N PHE A 42 -10.21 -1.17 8.06
CA PHE A 42 -10.56 0.20 8.45
C PHE A 42 -9.33 1.10 8.67
N GLY A 43 -8.16 0.54 8.99
CA GLY A 43 -6.91 1.28 9.05
C GLY A 43 -6.54 1.98 7.74
N PHE A 44 -7.00 1.46 6.59
CA PHE A 44 -6.77 2.10 5.30
C PHE A 44 -7.45 3.47 5.18
N PHE A 45 -8.49 3.78 5.97
CA PHE A 45 -9.08 5.13 5.97
C PHE A 45 -8.06 6.22 6.34
N ALA A 46 -6.95 5.89 7.01
CA ALA A 46 -5.85 6.81 7.24
C ALA A 46 -5.27 7.40 5.93
N PHE A 47 -5.32 6.68 4.80
CA PHE A 47 -4.88 7.18 3.50
C PHE A 47 -5.73 8.33 2.97
N PHE A 48 -6.94 8.55 3.48
CA PHE A 48 -7.70 9.76 3.16
C PHE A 48 -7.08 11.03 3.74
N ALA A 49 -6.21 10.93 4.76
CA ALA A 49 -5.47 12.10 5.26
C ALA A 49 -4.50 12.69 4.21
N ALA A 50 -4.17 11.95 3.14
CA ALA A 50 -3.40 12.47 2.02
C ALA A 50 -4.22 13.34 1.04
N ILE A 51 -5.52 13.56 1.31
CA ILE A 51 -6.36 14.47 0.50
C ILE A 51 -5.79 15.90 0.60
N GLY A 52 -5.37 16.44 -0.54
CA GLY A 52 -4.85 17.82 -0.64
C GLY A 52 -3.34 17.95 -0.39
N LYS A 53 -2.65 16.89 0.05
CA LYS A 53 -1.17 16.85 0.12
C LYS A 53 -0.60 16.26 -1.16
N SER A 54 0.16 17.07 -1.89
CA SER A 54 0.89 16.61 -3.08
C SER A 54 2.13 17.45 -3.35
N ASP A 55 3.01 17.57 -2.37
CA ASP A 55 4.38 18.00 -2.63
C ASP A 55 5.16 16.90 -3.40
N GLU A 56 6.31 17.26 -3.97
CA GLU A 56 7.16 16.34 -4.73
C GLU A 56 7.84 15.29 -3.83
N MET A 57 8.22 15.69 -2.61
CA MET A 57 8.91 14.84 -1.64
C MET A 57 8.04 13.65 -1.21
N LEU A 58 6.75 13.89 -0.97
CA LEU A 58 5.76 12.86 -0.66
C LEU A 58 5.72 11.78 -1.74
N HIS A 59 5.79 12.15 -3.02
CA HIS A 59 5.77 11.16 -4.12
C HIS A 59 7.06 10.33 -4.16
N ILE A 60 8.22 10.95 -3.90
CA ILE A 60 9.51 10.24 -3.82
C ILE A 60 9.51 9.26 -2.65
N ASN A 61 9.13 9.73 -1.46
CA ASN A 61 9.04 8.90 -0.24
C ASN A 61 8.04 7.77 -0.41
N LEU A 62 6.90 8.06 -1.04
CA LEU A 62 5.88 7.07 -1.35
C LEU A 62 6.38 6.00 -2.31
N ALA A 63 7.04 6.38 -3.41
CA ALA A 63 7.61 5.46 -4.36
C ALA A 63 8.69 4.57 -3.73
N ARG A 64 9.55 5.16 -2.89
CA ARG A 64 10.61 4.43 -2.17
C ARG A 64 10.03 3.44 -1.16
N ALA A 65 9.05 3.85 -0.36
CA ALA A 65 8.37 2.96 0.57
C ALA A 65 7.59 1.85 -0.15
N GLY A 66 6.93 2.20 -1.26
CA GLY A 66 6.25 1.26 -2.14
C GLY A 66 7.19 0.21 -2.73
N TYR A 67 8.39 0.62 -3.17
CA TYR A 67 9.42 -0.28 -3.67
C TYR A 67 9.85 -1.30 -2.61
N ASN A 68 10.12 -0.86 -1.37
CA ASN A 68 10.47 -1.79 -0.29
C ASN A 68 9.35 -2.81 -0.01
N ALA A 69 8.10 -2.33 0.07
CA ALA A 69 6.94 -3.19 0.27
C ALA A 69 6.73 -4.18 -0.89
N PHE A 70 7.00 -3.75 -2.12
CA PHE A 70 6.95 -4.60 -3.31
C PHE A 70 8.02 -5.71 -3.28
N ILE A 71 9.24 -5.41 -2.85
CA ILE A 71 10.27 -6.44 -2.68
C ILE A 71 9.84 -7.46 -1.62
N VAL A 72 9.30 -7.01 -0.49
CA VAL A 72 8.76 -7.91 0.55
C VAL A 72 7.63 -8.77 0.02
N SER A 73 6.71 -8.21 -0.77
CA SER A 73 5.60 -8.98 -1.34
C SER A 73 6.06 -9.99 -2.39
N ILE A 74 7.03 -9.66 -3.26
CA ILE A 74 7.60 -10.62 -4.22
C ILE A 74 8.24 -11.80 -3.50
N LEU A 75 9.09 -11.53 -2.51
CA LEU A 75 9.77 -12.59 -1.76
C LEU A 75 8.77 -13.44 -0.99
N GLY A 76 7.81 -12.80 -0.33
CA GLY A 76 6.75 -13.47 0.40
C GLY A 76 5.89 -14.36 -0.49
N VAL A 77 5.35 -13.83 -1.59
CA VAL A 77 4.48 -14.59 -2.51
C VAL A 77 5.26 -15.74 -3.14
N SER A 78 6.53 -15.55 -3.52
CA SER A 78 7.36 -16.62 -4.07
C SER A 78 7.52 -17.78 -3.07
N ALA A 79 7.77 -17.47 -1.80
CA ALA A 79 7.84 -18.47 -0.73
C ALA A 79 6.48 -19.16 -0.50
N ALA A 80 5.38 -18.40 -0.44
CA ALA A 80 4.05 -18.96 -0.28
C ALA A 80 3.66 -19.91 -1.41
N MET A 81 4.03 -19.60 -2.65
CA MET A 81 3.79 -20.48 -3.80
C MET A 81 4.56 -21.79 -3.70
N ALA A 82 5.83 -21.75 -3.27
CA ALA A 82 6.61 -22.97 -3.02
C ALA A 82 5.96 -23.84 -1.92
N ILE A 83 5.52 -23.22 -0.83
CA ILE A 83 4.85 -23.90 0.28
C ILE A 83 3.52 -24.51 -0.16
N LEU A 84 2.70 -23.78 -0.93
CA LEU A 84 1.44 -24.28 -1.47
C LEU A 84 1.66 -25.49 -2.40
N ALA A 85 2.71 -25.45 -3.24
CA ALA A 85 3.04 -26.56 -4.12
C ALA A 85 3.38 -27.86 -3.37
N ILE A 86 3.97 -27.75 -2.17
CA ILE A 86 4.32 -28.88 -1.31
C ILE A 86 3.11 -29.33 -0.47
N THR A 87 2.48 -28.39 0.24
CA THR A 87 1.44 -28.67 1.23
C THR A 87 0.08 -28.99 0.62
N ARG A 88 -0.20 -28.49 -0.59
CA ARG A 88 -1.50 -28.59 -1.27
C ARG A 88 -2.69 -28.12 -0.42
N SER A 89 -2.44 -27.29 0.59
CA SER A 89 -3.46 -26.79 1.51
C SER A 89 -3.77 -25.32 1.25
N LEU A 90 -5.03 -25.05 0.88
CA LEU A 90 -5.52 -23.69 0.66
C LEU A 90 -5.63 -22.90 1.97
N GLU A 91 -5.87 -23.56 3.10
CA GLU A 91 -5.92 -22.93 4.42
C GLU A 91 -4.54 -22.38 4.82
N ILE A 92 -3.50 -23.21 4.67
CA ILE A 92 -2.12 -22.79 4.95
C ILE A 92 -1.73 -21.65 4.01
N ALA A 93 -2.05 -21.75 2.72
CA ALA A 93 -1.78 -20.67 1.77
C ALA A 93 -2.48 -19.36 2.15
N ALA A 94 -3.74 -19.41 2.59
CA ALA A 94 -4.47 -18.22 3.03
C ALA A 94 -3.79 -17.52 4.21
N LEU A 95 -3.29 -18.29 5.19
CA LEU A 95 -2.51 -17.74 6.32
C LEU A 95 -1.20 -17.08 5.84
N PHE A 96 -0.49 -17.70 4.90
CA PHE A 96 0.71 -17.09 4.32
C PHE A 96 0.40 -15.80 3.58
N PHE A 97 -0.63 -15.77 2.72
CA PHE A 97 -1.04 -14.56 2.02
C PHE A 97 -1.44 -13.44 2.98
N ALA A 98 -2.17 -13.77 4.06
CA ALA A 98 -2.50 -12.82 5.10
C ALA A 98 -1.23 -12.27 5.80
N GLY A 99 -0.28 -13.14 6.14
CA GLY A 99 1.00 -12.75 6.72
C GLY A 99 1.83 -11.85 5.80
N ILE A 100 1.89 -12.18 4.50
CA ILE A 100 2.58 -11.36 3.48
C ILE A 100 1.90 -10.01 3.32
N PHE A 101 0.57 -9.97 3.37
CA PHE A 101 -0.19 -8.73 3.34
C PHE A 101 0.11 -7.83 4.53
N ILE A 102 0.18 -8.40 5.74
CA ILE A 102 0.57 -7.65 6.94
C ILE A 102 2.02 -7.17 6.83
N ALA A 103 2.94 -8.03 6.40
CA ALA A 103 4.35 -7.70 6.27
C ALA A 103 4.58 -6.59 5.24
N GLN A 104 3.97 -6.66 4.05
CA GLN A 104 4.13 -5.62 3.02
C GLN A 104 3.58 -4.27 3.48
N ILE A 105 2.41 -4.25 4.15
CA ILE A 105 1.82 -3.00 4.66
C ILE A 105 2.65 -2.45 5.81
N GLY A 106 3.13 -3.30 6.71
CA GLY A 106 4.05 -2.91 7.79
C GLY A 106 5.34 -2.29 7.24
N THR A 107 5.99 -2.95 6.28
CA THR A 107 7.18 -2.43 5.60
C THR A 107 6.90 -1.10 4.91
N PHE A 108 5.77 -0.98 4.22
CA PHE A 108 5.35 0.26 3.59
C PHE A 108 5.24 1.39 4.62
N LEU A 109 4.46 1.20 5.68
CA LEU A 109 4.20 2.23 6.69
C LEU A 109 5.47 2.63 7.44
N ILE A 110 6.29 1.67 7.85
CA ILE A 110 7.56 1.92 8.54
C ILE A 110 8.54 2.66 7.63
N SER A 111 8.68 2.24 6.38
CA SER A 111 9.56 2.89 5.40
C SER A 111 9.09 4.32 5.14
N PHE A 112 7.81 4.50 4.84
CA PHE A 112 7.21 5.78 4.54
C PHE A 112 7.37 6.76 5.70
N TYR A 113 7.03 6.34 6.93
CA TYR A 113 7.19 7.17 8.12
C TYR A 113 8.65 7.53 8.39
N SER A 114 9.58 6.59 8.16
CA SER A 114 11.01 6.82 8.32
C SER A 114 11.56 7.83 7.32
N TYR A 115 11.06 7.84 6.07
CA TYR A 115 11.46 8.80 5.04
C TYR A 115 10.85 10.17 5.28
N GLU A 116 9.58 10.22 5.67
CA GLU A 116 8.88 11.47 5.95
C GLU A 116 9.45 12.18 7.19
N TRP A 117 9.79 11.43 8.26
CA TRP A 117 10.39 11.98 9.47
C TRP A 117 11.76 12.60 9.18
N LYS A 118 12.59 11.95 8.37
CA LYS A 118 13.96 12.42 8.11
C LYS A 118 14.01 13.70 7.29
N GLY A 119 12.93 14.05 6.58
CA GLY A 119 12.88 15.23 5.72
C GLY A 119 13.98 15.27 4.65
N ASP A 120 14.63 14.13 4.40
CA ASP A 120 15.91 14.04 3.71
C ASP A 120 15.70 13.99 2.19
N PRO A 121 16.13 15.01 1.42
CA PRO A 121 16.43 14.83 0.02
C PRO A 121 17.80 14.16 -0.06
N ALA A 122 17.82 12.84 -0.27
CA ALA A 122 19.03 12.14 -0.67
C ALA A 122 19.33 12.39 -2.16
#